data_AF-A7RNE4-F1
#
_entry.id   AF-A7RNE4-F1
#
_cell.length_a   1.000
_cell.length_b   1.000
_cell.length_c   1.000
_cell.angle_alpha   90.00
_cell.angle_beta   90.00
_cell.angle_gamma   90.00
#
_symmetry.space_group_name_H-M   'P 1'
#
loop_
_entity.id
_entity.type
_entity.pdbx_description
1 polymer ?
#
loop_
_entity_poly.entity_id
_entity_poly.type
_entity_poly.pdbx_seq_one_letter_code
_entity_poly.pdbx_strand_id
1 'polypeptide(L)'
;MALVFLQVMAIIAMLNITLLQFSTVLGLLSMQYAEIGCYGDSGESPRPLSELLHNYRENMTWNDINDVIKKCASLAHARGYKLFGVHNYGECRAGADNADQTYARNGVSVSCLRGVGRADGVLVYRLYETHEKDEGCKSGWHSTTSRCIYLMPNATYPGSTAERCRLLGGTFFLATSSEDFTMADRLIRTLDEKYRLNSTKVIVLGKGAYKGILPLWETYNSTLGPPPLSSGDYVCALNHGALTWYVLACNYQDGSVMCQRERDLPLLNGGFAKAKHDAVVEGSVFAWYFVDDVMRCARECLLVKGCHSFNYEYNPSNAAFGAKCELNDVKLPKAVMKPRDSYNIYERL
;
A
#
# COMPACT_ATOMS: atom_id res chain seq x y z
N MET A 1 30.95 -51.10 -10.85
CA MET A 1 31.57 -49.77 -10.66
C MET A 1 30.87 -48.66 -11.44
N ALA A 2 30.67 -48.79 -12.76
CA ALA A 2 30.06 -47.72 -13.58
C ALA A 2 28.64 -47.27 -13.13
N LEU A 3 27.78 -48.23 -12.72
CA LEU A 3 26.42 -47.92 -12.27
C LEU A 3 26.40 -47.07 -10.98
N VAL A 4 27.27 -47.40 -10.03
CA VAL A 4 27.41 -46.68 -8.75
C VAL A 4 27.95 -45.28 -8.99
N PHE A 5 28.90 -45.13 -9.91
CA PHE A 5 29.46 -43.84 -10.30
C PHE A 5 28.39 -42.91 -10.90
N LEU A 6 27.54 -43.44 -11.80
CA LEU A 6 26.44 -42.68 -12.39
C LEU A 6 25.39 -42.25 -11.36
N GLN A 7 25.06 -43.11 -10.39
CA GLN A 7 24.14 -42.78 -9.30
C GLN A 7 24.66 -41.66 -8.40
N VAL A 8 25.96 -41.70 -8.05
CA VAL A 8 26.59 -40.65 -7.23
C VAL A 8 26.61 -39.31 -7.95
N MET A 9 26.93 -39.29 -9.24
CA MET A 9 26.89 -38.06 -10.05
C MET A 9 25.47 -37.48 -10.18
N ALA A 10 24.44 -38.33 -10.29
CA ALA A 10 23.05 -37.89 -10.33
C ALA A 10 22.60 -37.27 -9.00
N ILE A 11 23.00 -37.85 -7.85
CA ILE A 11 22.69 -37.29 -6.53
C ILE A 11 23.36 -35.93 -6.33
N ILE A 12 24.64 -35.80 -6.71
CA ILE A 12 25.36 -34.52 -6.63
C ILE A 12 24.69 -33.47 -7.52
N ALA A 13 24.29 -33.83 -8.74
CA ALA A 13 23.59 -32.94 -9.64
C ALA A 13 22.23 -32.49 -9.06
N MET A 14 21.45 -33.42 -8.49
CA MET A 14 20.17 -33.08 -7.85
C MET A 14 20.36 -32.19 -6.62
N LEU A 15 21.37 -32.44 -5.79
CA LEU A 15 21.68 -31.60 -4.63
C LEU A 15 22.04 -30.17 -5.08
N ASN A 16 22.88 -30.02 -6.10
CA ASN A 16 23.24 -28.71 -6.66
C ASN A 16 22.03 -27.99 -7.26
N ILE A 17 21.15 -28.70 -7.97
CA ILE A 17 19.91 -28.12 -8.53
C ILE A 17 18.97 -27.66 -7.41
N THR A 18 18.82 -28.43 -6.33
CA THR A 18 17.99 -28.02 -5.19
C THR A 18 18.58 -26.79 -4.46
N LEU A 19 19.90 -26.71 -4.31
CA LEU A 19 20.59 -25.54 -3.73
C LEU A 19 20.46 -24.29 -4.61
N LEU A 20 20.54 -24.46 -5.94
CA LEU A 20 20.30 -23.39 -6.92
C LEU A 20 18.84 -22.90 -6.87
N GLN A 21 17.87 -23.82 -6.82
CA GLN A 21 16.45 -23.47 -6.71
C GLN A 21 16.12 -22.78 -5.37
N PHE A 22 16.74 -23.20 -4.27
CA PHE A 22 16.58 -22.55 -2.96
C PHE A 22 17.17 -21.13 -2.96
N SER A 23 18.34 -20.95 -3.58
CA SER A 23 18.99 -19.65 -3.71
C SER A 23 18.21 -18.68 -4.61
N THR A 24 17.60 -19.17 -5.70
CA THR A 24 16.75 -18.33 -6.57
C THR A 24 15.44 -17.95 -5.91
N VAL A 25 14.84 -18.85 -5.10
CA VAL A 25 13.64 -18.55 -4.29
C VAL A 25 13.93 -17.50 -3.22
N LEU A 26 15.08 -17.56 -2.54
CA LEU A 26 15.56 -16.53 -1.62
C LEU A 26 15.84 -15.18 -2.33
N GLY A 27 16.32 -15.22 -3.57
CA GLY A 27 16.59 -14.03 -4.39
C GLY A 27 15.35 -13.37 -5.01
N LEU A 28 14.15 -13.95 -4.86
CA LEU A 28 12.88 -13.45 -5.42
C LEU A 28 12.05 -12.61 -4.44
N LEU A 29 12.45 -12.50 -3.17
CA LEU A 29 11.83 -11.60 -2.20
C LEU A 29 12.35 -10.19 -2.45
N SER A 30 11.54 -9.32 -3.06
CA SER A 30 11.86 -7.89 -3.10
C SER A 30 11.72 -7.33 -1.68
N MET A 31 12.83 -7.14 -0.97
CA MET A 31 12.81 -6.48 0.34
C MET A 31 12.29 -5.06 0.15
N GLN A 32 11.08 -4.79 0.66
CA GLN A 32 10.47 -3.47 0.64
C GLN A 32 10.75 -2.76 1.95
N TYR A 33 10.84 -1.43 1.91
CA TYR A 33 10.93 -0.61 3.09
C TYR A 33 10.23 0.73 2.86
N ALA A 34 9.71 1.32 3.94
CA ALA A 34 9.10 2.65 3.91
C ALA A 34 9.69 3.51 5.01
N GLU A 35 9.80 4.80 4.70
CA GLU A 35 10.20 5.83 5.66
C GLU A 35 9.10 5.97 6.72
N ILE A 36 9.50 5.90 7.99
CA ILE A 36 8.64 6.17 9.15
C ILE A 36 8.71 7.65 9.48
N GLY A 37 9.92 8.21 9.59
CA GLY A 37 10.11 9.62 9.91
C GLY A 37 11.48 9.93 10.49
N CYS A 38 11.68 11.20 10.82
CA CYS A 38 12.92 11.72 11.39
C CYS A 38 12.81 11.86 12.90
N TYR A 39 13.77 11.28 13.63
CA TYR A 39 13.77 11.24 15.10
C TYR A 39 15.11 11.69 15.67
N GLY A 40 15.09 12.20 16.90
CA GLY A 40 16.32 12.64 17.58
C GLY A 40 17.24 11.48 17.92
N ASP A 41 18.52 11.55 17.54
CA ASP A 41 19.58 10.68 18.03
C ASP A 41 20.81 11.53 18.33
N SER A 42 20.96 11.98 19.58
CA SER A 42 22.15 12.72 20.04
C SER A 42 23.43 11.87 20.02
N GLY A 43 23.28 10.58 19.78
CA GLY A 43 24.35 9.62 19.73
C GLY A 43 24.80 9.06 21.08
N GLU A 44 24.14 9.48 22.15
CA GLU A 44 24.37 9.00 23.52
C GLU A 44 23.73 7.62 23.73
N SER A 45 24.36 6.82 24.62
CA SER A 45 23.87 5.49 24.97
C SER A 45 22.86 5.54 26.13
N PRO A 46 21.80 4.71 26.13
CA PRO A 46 21.40 3.81 25.03
C PRO A 46 20.98 4.66 23.84
N ARG A 47 21.21 4.25 22.58
CA ARG A 47 20.71 4.96 21.38
C ARG A 47 19.29 4.52 21.00
N PRO A 48 18.51 5.31 20.21
CA PRO A 48 17.16 4.91 19.80
C PRO A 48 17.17 3.63 18.95
N LEU A 49 18.14 3.53 18.04
CA LEU A 49 18.55 2.32 17.35
C LEU A 49 19.98 1.99 17.78
N SER A 50 20.12 0.97 18.64
CA SER A 50 21.33 0.73 19.44
C SER A 50 22.51 0.17 18.66
N GLU A 51 22.26 -0.57 17.58
CA GLU A 51 23.28 -1.31 16.86
C GLU A 51 23.78 -0.56 15.64
N LEU A 52 25.11 -0.48 15.47
CA LEU A 52 25.73 -0.08 14.22
C LEU A 52 25.84 -1.29 13.29
N LEU A 53 25.12 -1.28 12.18
CA LEU A 53 25.23 -2.33 11.18
C LEU A 53 26.47 -2.13 10.30
N HIS A 54 26.67 -0.89 9.85
CA HIS A 54 27.78 -0.48 9.01
C HIS A 54 27.87 1.06 8.94
N ASN A 55 29.03 1.59 8.56
CA ASN A 55 29.24 3.02 8.35
C ASN A 55 29.75 3.28 6.92
N TYR A 56 28.91 3.87 6.07
CA TYR A 56 29.25 4.19 4.68
C TYR A 56 29.82 5.60 4.48
N ARG A 57 29.98 6.41 5.55
CA ARG A 57 30.29 7.84 5.44
C ARG A 57 31.59 8.15 4.72
N GLU A 58 32.61 7.30 4.90
CA GLU A 58 33.94 7.53 4.30
C GLU A 58 33.96 7.25 2.79
N ASN A 59 33.01 6.47 2.28
CA ASN A 59 32.99 5.96 0.90
C ASN A 59 31.75 6.38 0.11
N MET A 60 31.12 7.51 0.48
CA MET A 60 29.91 8.00 -0.19
C MET A 60 30.02 9.44 -0.68
N THR A 61 29.27 9.73 -1.73
CA THR A 61 28.94 11.08 -2.19
C THR A 61 27.44 11.34 -2.05
N TRP A 62 27.01 12.60 -2.23
CA TRP A 62 25.59 12.97 -2.21
C TRP A 62 24.73 12.24 -3.26
N ASN A 63 25.35 11.66 -4.30
CA ASN A 63 24.66 10.89 -5.33
C ASN A 63 24.35 9.45 -4.88
N ASP A 64 25.02 8.96 -3.83
CA ASP A 64 24.96 7.56 -3.40
C ASP A 64 23.92 7.31 -2.29
N ILE A 65 23.20 8.33 -1.84
CA ILE A 65 22.29 8.25 -0.68
C ILE A 65 21.25 7.13 -0.83
N ASN A 66 20.61 7.03 -1.99
CA ASN A 66 19.62 5.98 -2.23
C ASN A 66 20.23 4.57 -2.16
N ASP A 67 21.47 4.42 -2.61
CA ASP A 67 22.18 3.14 -2.57
C ASP A 67 22.64 2.80 -1.15
N VAL A 68 23.03 3.80 -0.36
CA VAL A 68 23.30 3.64 1.08
C VAL A 68 22.05 3.16 1.81
N ILE A 69 20.89 3.80 1.58
CA ILE A 69 19.63 3.40 2.21
C ILE A 69 19.28 1.95 1.86
N LYS A 70 19.40 1.55 0.57
CA LYS A 70 19.17 0.17 0.13
C LYS A 70 20.13 -0.83 0.80
N LYS A 71 21.41 -0.47 0.93
CA LYS A 71 22.41 -1.32 1.59
C LYS A 71 22.13 -1.45 3.09
N CYS A 72 21.76 -0.36 3.76
CA CYS A 72 21.35 -0.40 5.16
C CYS A 72 20.11 -1.28 5.36
N ALA A 73 19.11 -1.16 4.49
CA ALA A 73 17.92 -2.00 4.50
C ALA A 73 18.31 -3.49 4.37
N SER A 74 19.19 -3.82 3.42
CA SER A 74 19.64 -5.20 3.18
C SER A 74 20.38 -5.78 4.37
N LEU A 75 21.28 -5.01 5.00
CA LEU A 75 21.99 -5.41 6.21
C LEU A 75 21.04 -5.66 7.38
N ALA A 76 20.07 -4.77 7.57
CA ALA A 76 19.09 -4.90 8.65
C ALA A 76 18.20 -6.13 8.44
N HIS A 77 17.73 -6.35 7.22
CA HIS A 77 16.94 -7.52 6.86
C HIS A 77 17.73 -8.83 7.04
N ALA A 78 19.00 -8.87 6.61
CA ALA A 78 19.85 -10.04 6.78
C ALA A 78 20.09 -10.40 8.26
N ARG A 79 19.96 -9.42 9.18
CA ARG A 79 20.03 -9.64 10.63
C ARG A 79 18.65 -9.86 11.29
N GLY A 80 17.58 -9.91 10.50
CA GLY A 80 16.21 -10.12 11.00
C GLY A 80 15.60 -8.89 11.70
N TYR A 81 16.15 -7.69 11.48
CA TYR A 81 15.60 -6.48 12.07
C TYR A 81 14.36 -5.99 11.31
N LYS A 82 13.38 -5.49 12.08
CA LYS A 82 12.15 -4.89 11.52
C LYS A 82 12.30 -3.42 11.19
N LEU A 83 13.22 -2.74 11.87
CA LEU A 83 13.50 -1.33 11.70
C LEU A 83 14.99 -1.14 11.44
N PHE A 84 15.30 -0.18 10.57
CA PHE A 84 16.64 0.38 10.45
C PHE A 84 16.54 1.89 10.37
N GLY A 85 17.67 2.57 10.50
CA GLY A 85 17.75 3.99 10.27
C GLY A 85 19.08 4.36 9.69
N VAL A 86 19.13 5.53 9.07
CA VAL A 86 20.37 6.12 8.61
C VAL A 86 20.64 7.36 9.45
N HIS A 87 21.66 7.27 10.29
CA HIS A 87 22.14 8.37 11.13
C HIS A 87 23.35 9.02 10.45
N ASN A 88 23.59 10.31 10.71
CA ASN A 88 24.80 11.02 10.31
C ASN A 88 25.24 10.74 8.86
N TYR A 89 24.30 10.90 7.93
CA TYR A 89 24.41 10.72 6.48
C TYR A 89 24.65 9.29 5.98
N GLY A 90 25.08 8.36 6.82
CA GLY A 90 25.59 7.08 6.33
C GLY A 90 25.82 5.96 7.33
N GLU A 91 25.52 6.18 8.59
CA GLU A 91 25.61 5.15 9.61
C GLU A 91 24.30 4.35 9.60
N CYS A 92 24.37 3.11 9.13
CA CYS A 92 23.27 2.18 9.20
C CYS A 92 23.08 1.75 10.66
N ARG A 93 22.01 2.22 11.28
CA ARG A 93 21.63 1.84 12.64
C ARG A 93 20.44 0.89 12.59
N ALA A 94 20.36 -0.04 13.54
CA ALA A 94 19.15 -0.84 13.77
C ALA A 94 19.06 -1.20 15.25
N GLY A 95 17.99 -1.88 15.65
CA GLY A 95 17.82 -2.36 17.01
C GLY A 95 17.15 -3.74 17.02
N ALA A 96 17.54 -4.56 18.00
CA ALA A 96 16.87 -5.81 18.34
C ALA A 96 15.54 -5.56 19.07
N ASP A 97 14.98 -6.59 19.71
CA ASP A 97 13.66 -6.57 20.36
C ASP A 97 13.33 -5.24 21.06
N ASN A 98 12.16 -4.67 20.74
CA ASN A 98 11.65 -3.36 21.18
C ASN A 98 12.19 -2.13 20.44
N ALA A 99 12.90 -2.29 19.31
CA ALA A 99 13.21 -1.16 18.43
C ALA A 99 11.97 -0.33 18.06
N ASP A 100 10.80 -0.96 17.96
CA ASP A 100 9.46 -0.36 17.77
C ASP A 100 9.02 0.57 18.91
N GLN A 101 9.64 0.48 20.07
CA GLN A 101 9.35 1.30 21.25
C GLN A 101 10.44 2.34 21.51
N THR A 102 11.66 2.14 21.00
CA THR A 102 12.81 2.98 21.35
C THR A 102 13.19 3.99 20.28
N TYR A 103 12.87 3.74 19.00
CA TYR A 103 13.33 4.59 17.89
C TYR A 103 12.83 6.05 18.00
N ALA A 104 11.63 6.25 18.53
CA ALA A 104 10.99 7.56 18.66
C ALA A 104 11.16 8.21 20.04
N ARG A 105 11.86 7.57 20.99
CA ARG A 105 11.86 7.99 22.41
C ARG A 105 12.42 9.39 22.65
N ASN A 106 13.26 9.89 21.74
CA ASN A 106 13.86 11.21 21.79
C ASN A 106 13.03 12.27 21.03
N GLY A 107 11.82 11.91 20.58
CA GLY A 107 10.92 12.78 19.83
C GLY A 107 11.27 12.93 18.35
N VAL A 108 10.36 13.60 17.63
CA VAL A 108 10.52 13.95 16.21
C VAL A 108 11.64 14.99 16.08
N SER A 109 12.46 14.85 15.03
CA SER A 109 13.54 15.78 14.70
C SER A 109 13.35 16.39 13.32
N VAL A 110 13.90 17.59 13.12
CA VAL A 110 14.04 18.21 11.78
C VAL A 110 15.43 17.98 11.19
N SER A 111 16.29 17.25 11.91
CA SER A 111 17.69 17.03 11.54
C SER A 111 17.85 15.81 10.61
N CYS A 112 16.99 15.73 9.59
CA CYS A 112 17.13 14.79 8.49
C CYS A 112 17.07 15.53 7.16
N LEU A 113 17.71 14.96 6.14
CA LEU A 113 17.76 15.52 4.80
C LEU A 113 17.86 14.39 3.79
N ARG A 114 16.99 14.40 2.77
CA ARG A 114 17.05 13.47 1.61
C ARG A 114 17.12 11.98 1.98
N GLY A 115 16.35 11.52 2.97
CA GLY A 115 16.35 10.09 3.30
C GLY A 115 17.41 9.67 4.34
N VAL A 116 18.14 10.61 4.94
CA VAL A 116 19.15 10.31 5.97
C VAL A 116 19.12 11.33 7.11
N GLY A 117 19.51 10.90 8.31
CA GLY A 117 19.70 11.78 9.46
C GLY A 117 21.03 12.55 9.41
N ARG A 118 21.09 13.72 10.07
CA ARG A 118 22.32 14.50 10.27
C ARG A 118 22.97 14.11 11.61
N ALA A 119 23.69 15.04 12.25
CA ALA A 119 24.51 14.76 13.43
C ALA A 119 23.70 14.36 14.69
N ASP A 120 22.47 14.84 14.80
CA ASP A 120 21.56 14.66 15.95
C ASP A 120 20.21 14.04 15.54
N GLY A 121 20.15 13.48 14.32
CA GLY A 121 18.93 12.92 13.76
C GLY A 121 19.18 11.55 13.14
N VAL A 122 18.20 10.67 13.25
CA VAL A 122 18.14 9.40 12.54
C VAL A 122 16.86 9.36 11.73
N LEU A 123 16.98 9.11 10.42
CA LEU A 123 15.81 8.82 9.62
C LEU A 123 15.52 7.33 9.70
N VAL A 124 14.34 6.97 10.20
CA VAL A 124 13.95 5.59 10.50
C VAL A 124 13.09 5.04 9.38
N TYR A 125 13.34 3.79 9.05
CA TYR A 125 12.66 3.01 8.02
C TYR A 125 12.15 1.70 8.62
N ARG A 126 10.99 1.25 8.14
CA ARG A 126 10.47 -0.09 8.43
C ARG A 126 10.81 -1.02 7.28
N LEU A 127 11.32 -2.21 7.61
CA LEU A 127 11.43 -3.32 6.69
C LEU A 127 10.11 -4.08 6.65
N TYR A 128 9.67 -4.37 5.43
CA TYR A 128 8.56 -5.27 5.16
C TYR A 128 9.15 -6.53 4.57
N GLU A 129 8.96 -7.65 5.26
CA GLU A 129 9.14 -8.95 4.63
C GLU A 129 8.16 -8.99 3.46
N THR A 130 8.62 -9.37 2.27
CA THR A 130 7.75 -9.52 1.08
C THR A 130 6.73 -10.66 1.20
N HIS A 131 6.52 -11.15 2.41
CA HIS A 131 5.31 -11.85 2.83
C HIS A 131 4.20 -10.92 3.34
N GLU A 132 4.18 -9.64 2.94
CA GLU A 132 2.91 -8.92 2.73
C GLU A 132 2.12 -9.60 1.59
N LYS A 133 1.66 -10.83 1.85
CA LYS A 133 0.31 -11.17 1.43
C LYS A 133 -0.55 -10.08 2.05
N ASP A 134 -1.23 -9.28 1.24
CA ASP A 134 -2.46 -8.66 1.69
C ASP A 134 -3.20 -9.70 2.51
N GLU A 135 -3.38 -9.47 3.83
CA GLU A 135 -3.97 -10.51 4.66
C GLU A 135 -5.38 -10.79 4.14
N GLY A 136 -5.52 -11.94 3.47
CA GLY A 136 -6.73 -12.37 2.79
C GLY A 136 -6.80 -12.16 1.27
N CYS A 137 -5.72 -11.78 0.57
CA CYS A 137 -5.65 -11.77 -0.90
C CYS A 137 -4.29 -12.24 -1.44
N LYS A 138 -4.29 -12.81 -2.65
CA LYS A 138 -3.06 -13.21 -3.37
C LYS A 138 -2.21 -11.99 -3.72
N SER A 139 -0.90 -12.20 -3.82
CA SER A 139 0.03 -11.18 -4.32
C SER A 139 -0.44 -10.59 -5.65
N GLY A 140 -0.36 -9.26 -5.77
CA GLY A 140 -0.85 -8.48 -6.91
C GLY A 140 -2.34 -8.12 -6.86
N TRP A 141 -3.12 -8.69 -5.96
CA TRP A 141 -4.50 -8.27 -5.68
C TRP A 141 -4.53 -7.30 -4.50
N HIS A 142 -5.51 -6.39 -4.51
CA HIS A 142 -5.77 -5.44 -3.43
C HIS A 142 -6.93 -5.92 -2.57
N SER A 143 -6.73 -6.03 -1.25
CA SER A 143 -7.80 -6.42 -0.33
C SER A 143 -8.71 -5.24 0.01
N THR A 144 -10.01 -5.37 -0.27
CA THR A 144 -11.05 -4.46 0.26
C THR A 144 -11.59 -5.01 1.59
N THR A 145 -12.69 -4.44 2.10
CA THR A 145 -13.44 -5.03 3.21
C THR A 145 -13.91 -6.46 2.92
N SER A 146 -14.58 -6.72 1.78
CA SER A 146 -15.29 -8.00 1.51
C SER A 146 -14.69 -8.86 0.40
N ARG A 147 -13.84 -8.30 -0.47
CA ARG A 147 -13.33 -8.97 -1.68
C ARG A 147 -11.91 -8.53 -2.04
N CYS A 148 -11.25 -9.30 -2.91
CA CYS A 148 -9.99 -8.89 -3.52
C CYS A 148 -10.27 -8.27 -4.88
N ILE A 149 -9.61 -7.15 -5.17
CA ILE A 149 -9.72 -6.43 -6.44
C ILE A 149 -8.36 -6.42 -7.14
N TYR A 150 -8.34 -6.74 -8.42
CA TYR A 150 -7.15 -6.62 -9.26
C TYR A 150 -7.40 -5.55 -10.30
N LEU A 151 -6.54 -4.53 -10.33
CA LEU A 151 -6.58 -3.52 -11.38
C LEU A 151 -5.73 -4.00 -12.56
N MET A 152 -6.37 -4.18 -13.69
CA MET A 152 -5.74 -4.57 -14.95
C MET A 152 -5.53 -3.31 -15.80
N PRO A 153 -4.30 -2.80 -15.91
CA PRO A 153 -4.01 -1.65 -16.75
C PRO A 153 -4.12 -2.03 -18.24
N ASN A 154 -4.39 -1.01 -19.06
CA ASN A 154 -4.39 -1.07 -20.52
C ASN A 154 -5.23 -2.23 -21.08
N ALA A 155 -6.42 -2.42 -20.54
CA ALA A 155 -7.33 -3.45 -21.00
C ALA A 155 -8.21 -2.94 -22.15
N THR A 156 -8.43 -3.83 -23.12
CA THR A 156 -9.34 -3.64 -24.24
C THR A 156 -10.69 -4.29 -23.92
N TYR A 157 -11.76 -3.53 -24.12
CA TYR A 157 -13.15 -3.99 -23.98
C TYR A 157 -13.71 -4.38 -25.36
N PRO A 158 -14.53 -5.46 -25.57
CA PRO A 158 -15.54 -6.06 -24.69
C PRO A 158 -15.38 -7.55 -24.31
N GLY A 159 -14.40 -8.27 -24.86
CA GLY A 159 -14.34 -9.74 -24.74
C GLY A 159 -13.14 -10.32 -23.98
N SER A 160 -11.95 -9.72 -24.11
CA SER A 160 -10.71 -10.29 -23.56
C SER A 160 -10.59 -10.13 -22.04
N THR A 161 -11.24 -9.12 -21.47
CA THR A 161 -11.09 -8.77 -20.06
C THR A 161 -11.74 -9.81 -19.12
N ALA A 162 -12.96 -10.27 -19.43
CA ALA A 162 -13.64 -11.26 -18.62
C ALA A 162 -12.87 -12.59 -18.57
N GLU A 163 -12.33 -13.03 -19.71
CA GLU A 163 -11.47 -14.22 -19.78
C GLU A 163 -10.16 -14.02 -19.04
N ARG A 164 -9.52 -12.85 -19.14
CA ARG A 164 -8.32 -12.53 -18.35
C ARG A 164 -8.61 -12.55 -16.84
N CYS A 165 -9.74 -12.03 -16.37
CA CYS A 165 -10.14 -12.16 -14.97
C CYS A 165 -10.32 -13.63 -14.56
N ARG A 166 -10.89 -14.46 -15.43
CA ARG A 166 -11.03 -15.92 -15.20
C ARG A 166 -9.67 -16.61 -15.09
N LEU A 167 -8.72 -16.26 -15.95
CA LEU A 167 -7.34 -16.78 -15.91
C LEU A 167 -6.60 -16.38 -14.61
N LEU A 168 -6.92 -15.21 -14.05
CA LEU A 168 -6.41 -14.77 -12.74
C LEU A 168 -7.15 -15.44 -11.56
N GLY A 169 -8.15 -16.28 -11.82
CA GLY A 169 -8.95 -16.96 -10.81
C GLY A 169 -9.95 -16.04 -10.10
N GLY A 170 -10.50 -15.06 -10.83
CA GLY A 170 -11.58 -14.20 -10.38
C GLY A 170 -12.64 -14.02 -11.45
N THR A 171 -13.53 -13.06 -11.23
CA THR A 171 -14.56 -12.64 -12.17
C THR A 171 -14.41 -11.17 -12.51
N PHE A 172 -15.13 -10.72 -13.52
CA PHE A 172 -15.19 -9.30 -13.83
C PHE A 172 -15.89 -8.53 -12.69
N PHE A 173 -15.38 -7.36 -12.33
CA PHE A 173 -16.00 -6.50 -11.32
C PHE A 173 -17.07 -5.61 -11.96
N LEU A 174 -18.26 -5.57 -11.35
CA LEU A 174 -19.37 -4.74 -11.78
C LEU A 174 -19.79 -3.84 -10.61
N ALA A 175 -19.75 -2.52 -10.82
CA ALA A 175 -20.22 -1.54 -9.85
C ALA A 175 -21.74 -1.40 -9.89
N THR A 176 -22.44 -2.42 -9.38
CA THR A 176 -23.91 -2.50 -9.43
C THR A 176 -24.62 -1.71 -8.34
N SER A 177 -23.88 -1.19 -7.35
CA SER A 177 -24.37 -0.38 -6.24
C SER A 177 -23.57 0.91 -6.07
N SER A 178 -24.13 1.89 -5.35
CA SER A 178 -23.39 3.11 -5.00
C SER A 178 -22.16 2.81 -4.15
N GLU A 179 -22.22 1.80 -3.27
CA GLU A 179 -21.09 1.36 -2.45
C GLU A 179 -19.98 0.75 -3.31
N ASP A 180 -20.31 -0.15 -4.24
CA ASP A 180 -19.33 -0.74 -5.16
C ASP A 180 -18.66 0.35 -6.02
N PHE A 181 -19.44 1.33 -6.50
CA PHE A 181 -18.91 2.44 -7.29
C PHE A 181 -17.98 3.32 -6.48
N THR A 182 -18.39 3.74 -5.28
CA THR A 182 -17.56 4.57 -4.38
C THR A 182 -16.28 3.83 -3.99
N MET A 183 -16.35 2.53 -3.72
CA MET A 183 -15.18 1.70 -3.44
C MET A 183 -14.23 1.67 -4.65
N ALA A 184 -14.73 1.42 -5.85
CA ALA A 184 -13.92 1.37 -7.06
C ALA A 184 -13.28 2.73 -7.39
N ASP A 185 -14.01 3.83 -7.27
CA ASP A 185 -13.50 5.19 -7.46
C ASP A 185 -12.37 5.51 -6.46
N ARG A 186 -12.58 5.20 -5.17
CA ARG A 186 -11.56 5.38 -4.12
C ARG A 186 -10.31 4.55 -4.37
N LEU A 187 -10.49 3.28 -4.74
CA LEU A 187 -9.39 2.39 -5.05
C LEU A 187 -8.57 2.89 -6.24
N ILE A 188 -9.22 3.27 -7.35
CA ILE A 188 -8.53 3.81 -8.53
C ILE A 188 -7.72 5.05 -8.16
N ARG A 189 -8.28 5.97 -7.38
CA ARG A 189 -7.59 7.20 -6.94
C ARG A 189 -6.36 6.88 -6.10
N THR A 190 -6.52 6.00 -5.12
CA THR A 190 -5.46 5.57 -4.23
C THR A 190 -4.31 4.90 -5.00
N LEU A 191 -4.65 4.02 -5.94
CA LEU A 191 -3.66 3.36 -6.80
C LEU A 191 -3.00 4.35 -7.79
N ASP A 192 -3.75 5.31 -8.31
CA ASP A 192 -3.20 6.35 -9.20
C ASP A 192 -2.23 7.28 -8.48
N GLU A 193 -2.53 7.67 -7.25
CA GLU A 193 -1.61 8.47 -6.44
C GLU A 193 -0.32 7.68 -6.14
N LYS A 194 -0.45 6.40 -5.79
CA LYS A 194 0.69 5.52 -5.47
C LYS A 194 1.54 5.16 -6.68
N TYR A 195 0.91 4.86 -7.82
CA TYR A 195 1.58 4.23 -8.97
C TYR A 195 1.60 5.11 -10.23
N ARG A 196 0.95 6.27 -10.25
CA ARG A 196 0.81 7.15 -11.43
C ARG A 196 0.26 6.37 -12.64
N LEU A 197 -1.00 5.97 -12.56
CA LEU A 197 -1.63 5.17 -13.61
C LEU A 197 -1.80 6.03 -14.86
N ASN A 198 -1.02 5.77 -15.91
CA ASN A 198 -1.06 6.49 -17.18
C ASN A 198 -2.29 6.16 -18.06
N SER A 199 -3.23 5.36 -17.56
CA SER A 199 -4.36 4.84 -18.34
C SER A 199 -5.67 5.52 -17.98
N THR A 200 -6.63 5.45 -18.89
CA THR A 200 -7.96 6.00 -18.67
C THR A 200 -8.67 5.26 -17.54
N LYS A 201 -9.22 6.00 -16.57
CA LYS A 201 -9.92 5.45 -15.40
C LYS A 201 -11.36 5.11 -15.78
N VAL A 202 -11.67 3.81 -15.84
CA VAL A 202 -12.99 3.30 -16.25
C VAL A 202 -13.56 2.39 -15.16
N ILE A 203 -14.84 2.57 -14.83
CA ILE A 203 -15.58 1.66 -13.95
C ILE A 203 -16.73 1.05 -14.75
N VAL A 204 -16.82 -0.28 -14.79
CA VAL A 204 -17.94 -0.95 -15.46
C VAL A 204 -19.11 -1.07 -14.50
N LEU A 205 -20.28 -0.56 -14.90
CA LEU A 205 -21.47 -0.48 -14.06
C LEU A 205 -22.34 -1.75 -14.16
N GLY A 206 -22.42 -2.36 -15.36
CA GLY A 206 -23.25 -3.56 -15.58
C GLY A 206 -23.58 -3.80 -17.06
N LYS A 207 -24.47 -4.77 -17.33
CA LYS A 207 -25.01 -5.09 -18.67
C LYS A 207 -26.39 -4.45 -18.89
N GLY A 208 -26.66 -3.97 -20.09
CA GLY A 208 -27.96 -3.43 -20.53
C GLY A 208 -28.20 -1.97 -20.10
N ALA A 209 -29.44 -1.52 -20.15
CA ALA A 209 -29.81 -0.15 -19.75
C ALA A 209 -29.64 0.04 -18.23
N TYR A 210 -28.56 0.72 -17.83
CA TYR A 210 -28.31 1.07 -16.44
C TYR A 210 -29.44 1.95 -15.90
N LYS A 211 -30.16 1.45 -14.89
CA LYS A 211 -31.24 2.16 -14.18
C LYS A 211 -30.85 2.62 -12.77
N GLY A 212 -29.56 2.53 -12.42
CA GLY A 212 -29.07 2.86 -11.09
C GLY A 212 -28.99 4.37 -10.85
N ILE A 213 -29.20 4.78 -9.60
CA ILE A 213 -28.90 6.13 -9.13
C ILE A 213 -27.38 6.17 -8.93
N LEU A 214 -26.64 6.80 -9.84
CA LEU A 214 -25.28 7.23 -9.50
C LEU A 214 -25.37 8.15 -8.28
N PRO A 215 -24.49 8.04 -7.28
CA PRO A 215 -24.48 8.98 -6.16
C PRO A 215 -24.40 10.40 -6.73
N LEU A 216 -25.43 11.19 -6.42
CA LEU A 216 -25.67 12.53 -6.94
C LEU A 216 -24.42 13.40 -6.86
N TRP A 217 -23.71 13.62 -7.97
CA TRP A 217 -22.95 14.85 -8.24
C TRP A 217 -23.05 15.18 -9.75
N GLU A 218 -23.79 16.26 -9.99
CA GLU A 218 -23.95 17.12 -11.17
C GLU A 218 -23.83 16.55 -12.59
N THR A 219 -25.03 16.43 -13.19
CA THR A 219 -25.39 16.69 -14.58
C THR A 219 -24.77 15.80 -15.65
N TYR A 220 -25.55 14.76 -15.98
CA TYR A 220 -25.82 14.33 -17.35
C TYR A 220 -25.64 15.49 -18.35
N ASN A 221 -24.61 15.42 -19.19
CA ASN A 221 -24.46 16.34 -20.31
C ASN A 221 -25.42 15.89 -21.42
N SER A 222 -26.55 16.58 -21.54
CA SER A 222 -27.63 16.27 -22.49
C SER A 222 -27.21 16.31 -23.96
N THR A 223 -26.03 16.82 -24.28
CA THR A 223 -25.49 16.87 -25.65
C THR A 223 -24.92 15.55 -26.15
N LEU A 224 -24.59 14.60 -25.28
CA LEU A 224 -24.04 13.29 -25.67
C LEU A 224 -25.10 12.19 -25.85
N GLY A 225 -26.33 12.43 -25.37
CA GLY A 225 -27.42 11.43 -25.36
C GLY A 225 -27.07 10.17 -24.55
N PRO A 226 -28.05 9.35 -24.14
CA PRO A 226 -27.71 7.98 -23.77
C PRO A 226 -27.15 7.30 -25.03
N PRO A 227 -26.00 6.60 -24.96
CA PRO A 227 -25.57 5.78 -26.07
C PRO A 227 -26.69 4.80 -26.44
N PRO A 228 -26.92 4.52 -27.73
CA PRO A 228 -27.81 3.44 -28.11
C PRO A 228 -27.23 2.13 -27.56
N LEU A 229 -27.79 1.65 -26.44
CA LEU A 229 -27.38 0.42 -25.78
C LEU A 229 -28.20 -0.72 -26.36
N SER A 230 -27.55 -1.65 -27.06
CA SER A 230 -28.21 -2.89 -27.44
C SER A 230 -28.32 -3.81 -26.21
N SER A 231 -29.30 -4.72 -26.24
CA SER A 231 -29.47 -5.71 -25.18
C SER A 231 -28.22 -6.60 -25.09
N GLY A 232 -27.42 -6.43 -24.04
CA GLY A 232 -26.20 -7.22 -23.81
C GLY A 232 -24.92 -6.39 -23.74
N ASP A 233 -24.95 -5.14 -24.21
CA ASP A 233 -23.82 -4.21 -24.10
C ASP A 233 -23.61 -3.79 -22.66
N TYR A 234 -22.36 -3.55 -22.28
CA TYR A 234 -22.04 -3.05 -20.96
C TYR A 234 -22.03 -1.52 -20.93
N VAL A 235 -22.38 -0.99 -19.76
CA VAL A 235 -22.35 0.44 -19.45
C VAL A 235 -21.14 0.73 -18.58
N CYS A 236 -20.42 1.78 -18.94
CA CYS A 236 -19.19 2.21 -18.28
C CYS A 236 -19.34 3.64 -17.77
N ALA A 237 -18.69 3.93 -16.65
CA ALA A 237 -18.41 5.26 -16.18
C ALA A 237 -16.96 5.62 -16.51
N LEU A 238 -16.75 6.79 -17.12
CA LEU A 238 -15.45 7.32 -17.50
C LEU A 238 -15.13 8.56 -16.66
N ASN A 239 -13.95 8.60 -16.04
CA ASN A 239 -13.50 9.79 -15.32
C ASN A 239 -12.67 10.69 -16.25
N HIS A 240 -13.13 11.90 -16.51
CA HIS A 240 -12.43 12.91 -17.32
C HIS A 240 -11.83 14.01 -16.43
N GLY A 241 -11.04 13.62 -15.42
CA GLY A 241 -10.11 14.53 -14.75
C GLY A 241 -10.72 15.81 -14.15
N ALA A 242 -11.78 15.68 -13.35
CA ALA A 242 -12.29 16.76 -12.49
C ALA A 242 -13.35 16.23 -11.50
N LEU A 243 -13.24 14.96 -11.08
CA LEU A 243 -14.24 14.22 -10.29
C LEU A 243 -15.53 13.85 -11.04
N THR A 244 -15.71 14.36 -12.26
CA THR A 244 -16.90 14.09 -13.06
C THR A 244 -16.79 12.74 -13.76
N TRP A 245 -17.79 11.89 -13.52
CA TRP A 245 -17.94 10.60 -14.17
C TRP A 245 -19.02 10.68 -15.25
N TYR A 246 -18.69 10.27 -16.47
CA TYR A 246 -19.63 10.23 -17.59
C TYR A 246 -20.07 8.80 -17.85
N VAL A 247 -21.37 8.59 -18.04
CA VAL A 247 -21.93 7.27 -18.38
C VAL A 247 -21.96 7.11 -19.89
N LEU A 248 -21.38 6.01 -20.39
CA LEU A 248 -21.33 5.69 -21.81
C LEU A 248 -21.38 4.18 -22.05
N ALA A 249 -21.59 3.76 -23.30
CA ALA A 249 -21.40 2.37 -23.70
C ALA A 249 -19.91 2.03 -23.56
N CYS A 250 -19.60 0.84 -23.05
CA CYS A 250 -18.23 0.39 -22.93
C CYS A 250 -17.64 0.09 -24.32
N ASN A 251 -16.90 1.05 -24.90
CA ASN A 251 -16.13 0.86 -26.13
C ASN A 251 -14.82 1.65 -26.04
N TYR A 252 -13.83 1.13 -25.32
CA TYR A 252 -12.54 1.78 -25.11
C TYR A 252 -11.37 0.83 -25.36
N GLN A 253 -10.29 1.41 -25.89
CA GLN A 253 -9.09 0.68 -26.31
C GLN A 253 -7.92 0.78 -25.31
N ASP A 254 -8.06 1.54 -24.22
CA ASP A 254 -6.99 1.73 -23.23
C ASP A 254 -7.53 2.19 -21.86
N GLY A 255 -8.19 1.27 -21.13
CA GLY A 255 -8.77 1.55 -19.83
C GLY A 255 -8.27 0.62 -18.74
N SER A 256 -8.15 1.13 -17.52
CA SER A 256 -7.96 0.30 -16.33
C SER A 256 -9.26 -0.37 -15.95
N VAL A 257 -9.29 -1.70 -15.98
CA VAL A 257 -10.47 -2.52 -15.62
C VAL A 257 -10.22 -3.33 -14.37
N MET A 258 -11.29 -3.65 -13.65
CA MET A 258 -11.19 -4.39 -12.40
C MET A 258 -11.66 -5.84 -12.54
N CYS A 259 -10.88 -6.75 -11.96
CA CYS A 259 -11.33 -8.09 -11.62
C CYS A 259 -11.62 -8.14 -10.12
N GLN A 260 -12.56 -9.01 -9.72
CA GLN A 260 -12.82 -9.31 -8.33
C GLN A 260 -12.73 -10.81 -8.05
N ARG A 261 -12.46 -11.18 -6.79
CA ARG A 261 -12.60 -12.54 -6.28
C ARG A 261 -12.92 -12.52 -4.79
N GLU A 262 -13.37 -13.65 -4.26
CA GLU A 262 -13.49 -13.85 -2.82
C GLU A 262 -12.11 -13.73 -2.13
N ARG A 263 -12.14 -13.34 -0.87
CA ARG A 263 -10.95 -13.28 -0.02
C ARG A 263 -10.42 -14.68 0.25
N ASP A 264 -9.10 -14.81 0.27
CA ASP A 264 -8.41 -16.06 0.58
C ASP A 264 -8.47 -16.41 2.07
N LEU A 265 -8.72 -15.42 2.93
CA LEU A 265 -8.92 -15.59 4.37
C LEU A 265 -10.26 -14.97 4.79
N PRO A 266 -10.96 -15.59 5.77
CA PRO A 266 -12.21 -15.04 6.31
C PRO A 266 -11.96 -13.69 6.97
N LEU A 267 -13.03 -12.91 7.11
CA LEU A 267 -12.98 -11.62 7.79
C LEU A 267 -12.52 -11.81 9.24
N LEU A 268 -11.53 -11.02 9.65
CA LEU A 268 -11.21 -10.88 11.07
C LEU A 268 -12.37 -10.13 11.73
N ASN A 269 -12.98 -10.76 12.74
CA ASN A 269 -14.00 -10.11 13.55
C ASN A 269 -13.35 -9.13 14.52
N GLY A 270 -13.68 -7.86 14.39
CA GLY A 270 -13.19 -6.75 15.20
C GLY A 270 -13.89 -5.47 14.80
N GLY A 271 -13.86 -4.47 15.67
CA GLY A 271 -14.54 -3.20 15.44
C GLY A 271 -13.65 -2.02 15.78
N PHE A 272 -14.00 -0.88 15.20
CA PHE A 272 -13.38 0.40 15.49
C PHE A 272 -14.49 1.41 15.67
N ALA A 273 -14.33 2.33 16.61
CA ALA A 273 -15.26 3.42 16.80
C ALA A 273 -14.67 4.70 16.22
N LYS A 274 -15.46 5.40 15.41
CA LYS A 274 -15.09 6.78 15.03
C LYS A 274 -15.18 7.64 16.29
N ALA A 275 -14.04 8.12 16.76
CA ALA A 275 -13.99 8.92 17.97
C ALA A 275 -14.32 10.39 17.68
N LYS A 276 -13.83 10.93 16.55
CA LYS A 276 -14.08 12.31 16.12
C LYS A 276 -14.08 12.47 14.61
N HIS A 277 -14.77 13.51 14.14
CA HIS A 277 -14.76 13.97 12.76
C HIS A 277 -13.94 15.25 12.64
N ASP A 278 -13.25 15.43 11.52
CA ASP A 278 -12.47 16.61 11.10
C ASP A 278 -11.33 17.04 12.05
N ALA A 279 -10.86 16.14 12.90
CA ALA A 279 -9.69 16.34 13.73
C ALA A 279 -8.54 15.46 13.23
N VAL A 280 -7.29 15.79 13.58
CA VAL A 280 -6.12 14.92 13.37
C VAL A 280 -5.26 14.88 14.63
N VAL A 281 -4.63 13.73 14.92
CA VAL A 281 -3.59 13.65 15.95
C VAL A 281 -2.25 14.01 15.33
N GLU A 282 -1.67 15.15 15.72
CA GLU A 282 -0.33 15.54 15.26
C GLU A 282 0.75 15.13 16.27
N GLY A 283 1.93 14.76 15.78
CA GLY A 283 3.10 14.44 16.62
C GLY A 283 3.14 13.01 17.17
N SER A 284 2.08 12.22 17.01
CA SER A 284 2.01 10.79 17.34
C SER A 284 1.95 9.88 16.12
N VAL A 285 1.80 10.47 14.92
CA VAL A 285 1.79 9.72 13.67
C VAL A 285 3.17 9.14 13.45
N PHE A 286 3.25 7.82 13.33
CA PHE A 286 4.51 7.12 13.17
C PHE A 286 4.59 6.25 11.91
N ALA A 287 3.46 6.04 11.24
CA ALA A 287 3.43 5.40 9.93
C ALA A 287 2.24 5.93 9.14
N TRP A 288 2.32 5.88 7.82
CA TRP A 288 1.19 6.19 6.98
C TRP A 288 1.16 5.29 5.74
N TYR A 289 -0.05 5.05 5.25
CA TYR A 289 -0.35 4.13 4.16
C TYR A 289 -1.40 4.74 3.24
N PHE A 290 -1.25 4.51 1.93
CA PHE A 290 -2.37 4.66 1.02
C PHE A 290 -3.29 3.45 1.16
N VAL A 291 -4.54 3.70 1.49
CA VAL A 291 -5.57 2.69 1.73
C VAL A 291 -6.78 3.00 0.89
N ASP A 292 -7.54 1.99 0.50
CA ASP A 292 -8.77 2.14 -0.28
C ASP A 292 -10.01 2.35 0.60
N ASP A 293 -9.99 1.79 1.82
CA ASP A 293 -11.05 1.96 2.81
C ASP A 293 -10.51 2.06 4.26
N VAL A 294 -11.40 2.47 5.16
CA VAL A 294 -11.10 2.61 6.58
C VAL A 294 -10.77 1.26 7.25
N MET A 295 -11.35 0.16 6.76
CA MET A 295 -11.12 -1.17 7.33
C MET A 295 -9.71 -1.66 7.04
N ARG A 296 -9.14 -1.33 5.87
CA ARG A 296 -7.74 -1.60 5.58
C ARG A 296 -6.84 -0.82 6.53
N CYS A 297 -7.10 0.47 6.75
CA CYS A 297 -6.36 1.27 7.72
C CYS A 297 -6.41 0.66 9.13
N ALA A 298 -7.59 0.18 9.52
CA ALA A 298 -7.81 -0.48 10.79
C ALA A 298 -7.01 -1.80 10.90
N ARG A 299 -6.98 -2.61 9.84
CA ARG A 299 -6.15 -3.82 9.76
C ARG A 299 -4.67 -3.48 9.89
N GLU A 300 -4.17 -2.46 9.20
CA GLU A 300 -2.79 -2.00 9.36
C GLU A 300 -2.48 -1.66 10.82
N CYS A 301 -3.37 -0.90 11.46
CA CYS A 301 -3.21 -0.61 12.88
C CYS A 301 -3.21 -1.89 13.75
N LEU A 302 -4.02 -2.90 13.43
CA LEU A 302 -4.03 -4.15 14.20
C LEU A 302 -2.70 -4.89 14.11
N LEU A 303 -2.11 -4.95 12.92
CA LEU A 303 -0.88 -5.68 12.60
C LEU A 303 0.37 -4.96 13.09
N VAL A 304 0.35 -3.63 13.11
CA VAL A 304 1.47 -2.82 13.57
C VAL A 304 1.48 -2.75 15.10
N LYS A 305 2.41 -3.49 15.71
CA LYS A 305 2.71 -3.39 17.15
C LYS A 305 3.02 -1.93 17.51
N GLY A 306 2.39 -1.44 18.58
CA GLY A 306 2.47 -0.05 19.01
C GLY A 306 1.42 0.88 18.38
N CYS A 307 0.61 0.43 17.42
CA CYS A 307 -0.51 1.25 16.94
C CYS A 307 -1.68 1.23 17.93
N HIS A 308 -2.09 2.41 18.38
CA HIS A 308 -3.14 2.62 19.36
C HIS A 308 -4.38 3.32 18.78
N SER A 309 -4.23 4.16 17.74
CA SER A 309 -5.35 4.73 16.97
C SER A 309 -4.88 5.04 15.54
N PHE A 310 -5.79 5.50 14.68
CA PHE A 310 -5.41 5.94 13.33
C PHE A 310 -6.27 7.09 12.81
N ASN A 311 -5.65 7.94 11.98
CA ASN A 311 -6.35 8.94 11.18
C ASN A 311 -6.68 8.31 9.82
N TYR A 312 -7.90 8.47 9.34
CA TYR A 312 -8.33 8.07 8.01
C TYR A 312 -8.82 9.32 7.26
N GLU A 313 -8.04 9.75 6.29
CA GLU A 313 -8.31 10.88 5.41
C GLU A 313 -8.84 10.37 4.06
N TYR A 314 -9.84 11.05 3.53
CA TYR A 314 -10.27 10.88 2.14
C TYR A 314 -10.90 12.18 1.63
N ASN A 315 -10.45 12.67 0.48
CA ASN A 315 -11.05 13.84 -0.16
C ASN A 315 -11.76 13.43 -1.47
N PRO A 316 -13.10 13.37 -1.50
CA PRO A 316 -13.81 13.07 -2.74
C PRO A 316 -13.68 14.19 -3.77
N SER A 317 -13.37 15.41 -3.34
CA SER A 317 -13.36 16.63 -4.14
C SER A 317 -11.98 17.02 -4.68
N ASN A 318 -10.92 16.30 -4.33
CA ASN A 318 -9.57 16.59 -4.82
C ASN A 318 -8.91 15.30 -5.31
N ALA A 319 -8.82 15.16 -6.63
CA ALA A 319 -8.29 13.96 -7.29
C ALA A 319 -6.81 13.66 -6.98
N ALA A 320 -6.08 14.59 -6.34
CA ALA A 320 -4.70 14.39 -5.94
C ALA A 320 -4.54 13.53 -4.67
N PHE A 321 -5.61 13.31 -3.91
CA PHE A 321 -5.56 12.62 -2.62
C PHE A 321 -6.54 11.44 -2.64
N GLY A 322 -6.02 10.22 -2.76
CA GLY A 322 -6.74 8.98 -2.47
C GLY A 322 -7.14 8.91 -1.00
N ALA A 323 -7.39 7.71 -0.48
CA ALA A 323 -7.54 7.57 0.96
C ALA A 323 -6.18 7.35 1.62
N LYS A 324 -5.90 8.13 2.67
CA LYS A 324 -4.66 8.07 3.44
C LYS A 324 -4.97 7.60 4.86
N CYS A 325 -4.21 6.62 5.30
CA CYS A 325 -4.20 6.08 6.65
C CYS A 325 -2.96 6.58 7.37
N GLU A 326 -3.09 7.09 8.58
CA GLU A 326 -1.97 7.45 9.46
C GLU A 326 -2.11 6.70 10.78
N LEU A 327 -1.12 5.90 11.15
CA LEU A 327 -1.11 5.13 12.38
C LEU A 327 -0.50 5.95 13.52
N ASN A 328 -1.15 5.93 14.68
CA ASN A 328 -0.76 6.69 15.87
C ASN A 328 -0.38 5.77 17.02
N ASP A 329 0.64 6.14 17.78
CA ASP A 329 1.13 5.42 18.97
C ASP A 329 0.38 5.80 20.27
N VAL A 330 -0.64 6.65 20.16
CA VAL A 330 -1.51 7.05 21.27
C VAL A 330 -2.99 6.80 20.97
N LYS A 331 -3.80 6.64 22.01
CA LYS A 331 -5.27 6.82 21.96
C LYS A 331 -5.59 8.27 22.38
N LEU A 332 -6.79 8.76 22.10
CA LEU A 332 -7.19 10.15 22.31
C LEU A 332 -8.09 10.37 23.53
N PRO A 333 -7.52 10.62 24.72
CA PRO A 333 -8.26 11.30 25.79
C PRO A 333 -8.02 12.82 25.81
N LYS A 334 -6.84 13.32 25.39
CA LYS A 334 -6.40 14.75 25.51
C LYS A 334 -5.37 15.24 24.47
N ALA A 335 -5.31 14.68 23.25
CA ALA A 335 -4.31 15.16 22.28
C ALA A 335 -4.66 16.55 21.72
N VAL A 336 -3.62 17.30 21.33
CA VAL A 336 -3.77 18.55 20.56
C VAL A 336 -4.20 18.18 19.16
N MET A 337 -5.47 18.44 18.86
CA MET A 337 -6.06 18.16 17.56
C MET A 337 -6.11 19.43 16.74
N LYS A 338 -5.71 19.35 15.47
CA LYS A 338 -5.97 20.42 14.51
C LYS A 338 -7.13 20.04 13.59
N PRO A 339 -7.96 21.02 13.19
CA PRO A 339 -8.91 20.82 12.12
C PRO A 339 -8.17 20.55 10.81
N ARG A 340 -8.61 19.52 10.09
CA ARG A 340 -8.12 19.24 8.74
C ARG A 340 -9.30 18.72 7.94
N ASP A 341 -9.67 19.45 6.89
CA ASP A 341 -10.90 19.20 6.15
C ASP A 341 -10.90 17.78 5.55
N SER A 342 -11.99 17.03 5.75
CA SER A 342 -12.21 15.65 5.24
C SER A 342 -11.51 14.53 6.02
N TYR A 343 -11.06 14.78 7.25
CA TYR A 343 -10.45 13.76 8.11
C TYR A 343 -11.47 13.05 9.02
N ASN A 344 -11.32 11.74 9.18
CA ASN A 344 -12.00 10.99 10.22
C ASN A 344 -10.96 10.38 11.15
N ILE A 345 -11.10 10.54 12.47
CA ILE A 345 -10.26 9.82 13.42
C ILE A 345 -11.03 8.64 13.99
N TYR A 346 -10.37 7.49 13.96
CA TYR A 346 -10.87 6.27 14.56
C TYR A 346 -9.94 5.85 15.68
N GLU A 347 -10.55 5.42 16.78
CA GLU A 347 -9.83 4.79 17.87
C GLU A 347 -9.95 3.28 17.77
N ARG A 348 -8.84 2.60 18.07
CA ARG A 348 -8.79 1.14 18.16
C ARG A 348 -9.57 0.69 19.40
N LEU A 349 -10.42 -0.32 19.27
CA LEU A 349 -10.93 -1.10 20.41
C LEU A 349 -9.77 -1.92 20.99
#